data_AF-A0A6M4FHI7-F1
#
_entry.id   AF-A0A6M4FHI7-F1
#
_cell.length_a   1.000
_cell.length_b   1.000
_cell.length_c   1.000
_cell.angle_alpha   90.00
_cell.angle_beta   90.00
_cell.angle_gamma   90.00
#
_symmetry.space_group_name_H-M   'P 1'
#
loop_
_entity.id
_entity.type
_entity.pdbx_description
1 polymer ?
#
loop_
_entity_poly.entity_id
_entity_poly.type
_entity_poly.pdbx_seq_one_letter_code
_entity_poly.pdbx_strand_id
1 'polypeptide(L)'
;MGNAAEKLDTSPQAYASELVELNRVEAAMAELRAKHGTVPDYTSKEGYERGKTSLKELTKYRTGTDKARLAITKPHRDFIEQVNQYAKGLIGEIEQLEGPHRNAKRDVDEAEARKKEERIARLRERIQREIWSFLDTAQGLDSNALADLHEAAERINTGDYFDVTNEAEDARAEVIRKIADIHASTLERERMAAEQAEIETQRRQLREEEERRAAEQAELEELRRFKAEQEAAKAQAEQPAEPVEESPSAAHQPIDTSRLNADAANFKPASQIAQPETVTITKKEYEQLLSDQVKLYALLDAGVDNWTGYDIAMASLKAA
;
A
#
# COMPACT_ATOMS: atom_id res chain seq x y z
N MET A 1 -62.04 0.88 -30.93
CA MET A 1 -61.70 -0.47 -30.44
C MET A 1 -61.41 -1.33 -31.65
N GLY A 2 -60.15 -1.70 -31.88
CA GLY A 2 -59.79 -2.56 -33.02
C GLY A 2 -60.39 -3.95 -32.84
N ASN A 3 -61.12 -4.43 -33.85
CA ASN A 3 -61.65 -5.79 -33.86
C ASN A 3 -60.47 -6.77 -33.90
N ALA A 4 -60.52 -7.84 -33.09
CA ALA A 4 -59.55 -8.93 -33.12
C ALA A 4 -59.35 -9.54 -34.53
N ALA A 5 -60.33 -9.32 -35.42
CA ALA A 5 -60.31 -9.69 -36.84
C ALA A 5 -59.18 -9.03 -37.65
N GLU A 6 -58.74 -7.81 -37.32
CA GLU A 6 -57.75 -7.10 -38.17
C GLU A 6 -56.31 -7.65 -38.02
N LYS A 7 -56.08 -8.54 -37.04
CA LYS A 7 -54.75 -9.13 -36.77
C LYS A 7 -54.58 -10.58 -37.21
N LEU A 8 -55.64 -11.25 -37.67
CA LEU A 8 -55.57 -12.65 -38.13
C LEU A 8 -55.44 -12.79 -39.64
N ASP A 9 -55.70 -11.72 -40.40
CA ASP A 9 -55.68 -11.74 -41.87
C ASP A 9 -54.27 -11.53 -42.48
N THR A 10 -53.25 -11.34 -41.63
CA THR A 10 -51.87 -11.01 -42.04
C THR A 10 -50.82 -12.03 -41.57
N SER A 11 -51.19 -13.29 -41.37
CA SER A 11 -50.22 -14.37 -41.12
C SER A 11 -50.51 -15.61 -41.96
N PRO A 12 -49.48 -16.32 -42.47
CA PRO A 12 -49.66 -17.45 -43.38
C PRO A 12 -50.54 -18.54 -42.76
N GLN A 13 -51.46 -19.09 -43.56
CA GLN A 13 -52.50 -20.08 -43.23
C GLN A 13 -51.98 -21.47 -42.77
N ALA A 14 -50.96 -21.55 -41.92
CA ALA A 14 -50.39 -22.83 -41.48
C ALA A 14 -51.33 -23.62 -40.54
N TYR A 15 -52.25 -22.94 -39.85
CA TYR A 15 -53.17 -23.56 -38.87
C TYR A 15 -54.64 -23.20 -39.12
N ALA A 16 -54.98 -22.74 -40.33
CA ALA A 16 -56.34 -22.32 -40.68
C ALA A 16 -57.37 -23.45 -40.49
N SER A 17 -56.96 -24.71 -40.71
CA SER A 17 -57.76 -25.90 -40.46
C SER A 17 -58.01 -26.19 -38.97
N GLU A 18 -57.08 -25.82 -38.09
CA GLU A 18 -57.20 -26.01 -36.64
C GLU A 18 -58.14 -24.96 -36.01
N LEU A 19 -58.23 -23.77 -36.61
CA LEU A 19 -59.05 -22.66 -36.10
C LEU A 19 -60.51 -22.69 -36.55
N VAL A 20 -60.95 -23.69 -37.32
CA VAL A 20 -62.29 -23.76 -37.93
C VAL A 20 -63.42 -23.59 -36.90
N GLU A 21 -63.34 -24.25 -35.74
CA GLU A 21 -64.38 -24.14 -34.70
C GLU A 21 -64.38 -22.76 -34.02
N LEU A 22 -63.23 -22.10 -33.88
CA LEU A 22 -63.15 -20.76 -33.32
C LEU A 22 -63.68 -19.71 -34.31
N ASN A 23 -63.35 -19.87 -35.58
CA ASN A 23 -63.86 -19.03 -36.67
C ASN A 23 -65.39 -19.13 -36.81
N ARG A 24 -65.97 -20.32 -36.58
CA ARG A 24 -67.43 -20.51 -36.51
C ARG A 24 -68.07 -19.72 -35.36
N VAL A 25 -67.44 -19.71 -34.18
CA VAL A 25 -67.93 -18.90 -33.06
C VAL A 25 -67.82 -17.41 -33.39
N GLU A 26 -66.73 -16.98 -34.01
CA GLU A 26 -66.56 -15.59 -34.46
C GLU A 26 -67.64 -15.15 -35.46
N ALA A 27 -67.94 -15.99 -36.46
CA ALA A 27 -69.03 -15.72 -37.41
C ALA A 27 -70.41 -15.61 -36.71
N ALA A 28 -70.64 -16.40 -35.66
CA ALA A 28 -71.87 -16.36 -34.87
C ALA A 28 -71.97 -15.12 -33.93
N MET A 29 -70.87 -14.40 -33.68
CA MET A 29 -70.85 -13.27 -32.74
C MET A 29 -71.77 -12.12 -33.16
N ALA A 30 -71.90 -11.85 -34.47
CA ALA A 30 -72.80 -10.80 -34.96
C ALA A 30 -74.26 -11.14 -34.64
N GLU A 31 -74.67 -12.39 -34.85
CA GLU A 31 -76.01 -12.86 -34.50
C GLU A 31 -76.24 -12.90 -32.99
N LEU A 32 -75.26 -13.37 -32.20
CA LEU A 32 -75.37 -13.38 -30.74
C LEU A 32 -75.50 -11.97 -30.16
N ARG A 33 -74.78 -11.00 -30.72
CA ARG A 33 -74.93 -9.58 -30.36
C ARG A 33 -76.31 -9.04 -30.74
N ALA A 34 -76.84 -9.40 -31.92
CA ALA A 34 -78.18 -8.99 -32.32
C ALA A 34 -79.28 -9.61 -31.42
N LYS A 35 -79.12 -10.89 -31.05
CA LYS A 35 -80.10 -11.65 -30.26
C LYS A 35 -80.07 -11.33 -28.75
N HIS A 36 -78.88 -11.12 -28.19
CA HIS A 36 -78.68 -10.97 -26.74
C HIS A 36 -78.02 -9.64 -26.33
N GLY A 37 -77.81 -8.71 -27.27
CA GLY A 37 -77.18 -7.42 -26.99
C GLY A 37 -78.04 -6.48 -26.15
N THR A 38 -79.37 -6.66 -26.16
CA THR A 38 -80.30 -5.92 -25.31
C THR A 38 -80.63 -6.73 -24.07
N VAL A 39 -80.32 -6.17 -22.89
CA VAL A 39 -80.58 -6.80 -21.59
C VAL A 39 -82.08 -6.73 -21.28
N PRO A 40 -82.78 -7.87 -21.06
CA PRO A 40 -84.20 -7.86 -20.69
C PRO A 40 -84.43 -7.27 -19.28
N ASP A 41 -85.64 -6.77 -19.03
CA ASP A 41 -86.04 -6.37 -17.67
C ASP A 41 -86.32 -7.60 -16.79
N TYR A 42 -85.36 -7.93 -15.93
CA TYR A 42 -85.41 -9.07 -15.01
C TYR A 42 -86.44 -8.93 -13.88
N THR A 43 -87.03 -7.75 -13.67
CA THR A 43 -88.10 -7.58 -12.67
C THR A 43 -89.44 -8.14 -13.15
N SER A 44 -89.59 -8.33 -14.46
CA SER A 44 -90.72 -9.02 -15.07
C SER A 44 -90.46 -10.53 -15.20
N LYS A 45 -91.51 -11.34 -15.04
CA LYS A 45 -91.44 -12.80 -15.21
C LYS A 45 -90.95 -13.20 -16.62
N GLU A 46 -91.39 -12.48 -17.64
CA GLU A 46 -91.01 -12.73 -19.04
C GLU A 46 -89.55 -12.35 -19.32
N GLY A 47 -89.08 -11.23 -18.79
CA GLY A 47 -87.68 -10.80 -18.94
C GLY A 47 -86.71 -11.71 -18.19
N TYR A 48 -87.11 -12.24 -17.02
CA TYR A 48 -86.31 -13.23 -16.29
C TYR A 48 -86.10 -14.53 -17.10
N GLU A 49 -87.16 -15.11 -17.68
CA GLU A 49 -87.04 -16.32 -18.49
C GLU A 49 -86.25 -16.10 -19.79
N ARG A 50 -86.42 -14.92 -20.42
CA ARG A 50 -85.62 -14.52 -21.60
C ARG A 50 -84.14 -14.35 -21.25
N GLY A 51 -83.84 -13.74 -20.11
CA GLY A 51 -82.48 -13.57 -19.60
C GLY A 51 -81.80 -14.90 -19.28
N LYS A 52 -82.51 -15.81 -18.58
CA LYS A 52 -82.04 -17.17 -18.28
C LYS A 52 -81.71 -17.96 -19.56
N THR A 53 -82.55 -17.87 -20.58
CA THR A 53 -82.32 -18.53 -21.87
C THR A 53 -81.09 -17.95 -22.57
N SER A 54 -80.97 -16.63 -22.59
CA SER A 54 -79.82 -15.92 -23.16
C SER A 54 -78.51 -16.30 -22.45
N LEU A 55 -78.49 -16.35 -21.11
CA LEU A 55 -77.32 -16.75 -20.33
C LEU A 55 -76.90 -18.19 -20.61
N LYS A 56 -77.86 -19.11 -20.75
CA LYS A 56 -77.58 -20.52 -21.06
C LYS A 56 -76.91 -20.65 -22.44
N GLU A 57 -77.41 -19.93 -23.44
CA GLU A 57 -76.86 -19.93 -24.79
C GLU A 57 -75.46 -19.30 -24.83
N LEU A 58 -75.29 -18.09 -24.28
CA LEU A 58 -73.98 -17.42 -24.22
C LEU A 58 -72.94 -18.24 -23.43
N THR A 59 -73.35 -18.90 -22.34
CA THR A 59 -72.45 -19.78 -21.57
C THR A 59 -72.01 -20.99 -22.38
N LYS A 60 -72.90 -21.56 -23.20
CA LYS A 60 -72.56 -22.68 -24.09
C LYS A 60 -71.51 -22.26 -25.13
N TYR A 61 -71.67 -21.10 -25.77
CA TYR A 61 -70.66 -20.58 -26.69
C TYR A 61 -69.33 -20.32 -25.97
N ARG A 62 -69.33 -19.64 -24.81
CA ARG A 62 -68.11 -19.37 -24.02
C ARG A 62 -67.34 -20.65 -23.67
N THR A 63 -68.03 -21.65 -23.13
CA THR A 63 -67.41 -22.92 -22.73
C THR A 63 -66.98 -23.76 -23.93
N GLY A 64 -67.73 -23.72 -25.03
CA GLY A 64 -67.36 -24.35 -26.30
C GLY A 64 -66.09 -23.76 -26.91
N THR A 65 -65.95 -22.42 -26.92
CA THR A 65 -64.75 -21.73 -27.40
C THR A 65 -63.52 -22.11 -26.59
N ASP A 66 -63.62 -22.16 -25.25
CA ASP A 66 -62.49 -22.56 -24.42
C ASP A 66 -62.12 -24.03 -24.62
N LYS A 67 -63.10 -24.92 -24.79
CA LYS A 67 -62.85 -26.33 -25.14
C LYS A 67 -62.13 -26.46 -26.48
N ALA A 68 -62.55 -25.71 -27.51
CA ALA A 68 -61.89 -25.70 -28.81
C ALA A 68 -60.45 -25.18 -28.71
N ARG A 69 -60.23 -24.08 -27.98
CA ARG A 69 -58.88 -23.54 -27.70
C ARG A 69 -57.98 -24.57 -27.03
N LEU A 70 -58.47 -25.27 -26.02
CA LEU A 70 -57.71 -26.31 -25.32
C LEU A 70 -57.43 -27.51 -26.21
N ALA A 71 -58.39 -27.93 -27.03
CA ALA A 71 -58.20 -29.04 -27.98
C ALA A 71 -57.11 -28.73 -29.01
N ILE A 72 -57.06 -27.49 -29.51
CA ILE A 72 -56.02 -27.04 -30.46
C ILE A 72 -54.67 -26.95 -29.76
N THR A 73 -54.60 -26.30 -28.59
CA THR A 73 -53.31 -26.01 -27.95
C THR A 73 -52.68 -27.19 -27.22
N LYS A 74 -53.47 -28.20 -26.83
CA LYS A 74 -52.96 -29.35 -26.07
C LYS A 74 -51.91 -30.18 -26.83
N PRO A 75 -52.16 -30.65 -28.08
CA PRO A 75 -51.14 -31.40 -28.83
C PRO A 75 -49.82 -30.64 -29.00
N HIS A 76 -49.89 -29.32 -29.21
CA HIS A 76 -48.69 -28.47 -29.32
C HIS A 76 -47.92 -28.40 -28.01
N ARG A 77 -48.62 -28.27 -26.86
CA ARG A 77 -47.97 -28.30 -25.54
C ARG A 77 -47.35 -29.65 -25.23
N ASP A 78 -48.08 -30.74 -25.51
CA ASP A 78 -47.60 -32.10 -25.30
C ASP A 78 -46.35 -32.37 -26.18
N PHE A 79 -46.35 -31.89 -27.42
CA PHE A 79 -45.18 -31.98 -28.32
C PHE A 79 -43.98 -31.18 -27.79
N ILE A 80 -44.20 -29.93 -27.35
CA ILE A 80 -43.13 -29.12 -26.76
C ILE A 80 -42.53 -29.81 -25.52
N GLU A 81 -43.39 -30.40 -24.67
CA GLU A 81 -42.92 -31.17 -23.52
C GLU A 81 -42.07 -32.37 -23.92
N GLN A 82 -42.50 -33.14 -24.93
CA GLN A 82 -41.73 -34.27 -25.47
C GLN A 82 -40.36 -33.83 -26.02
N VAL A 83 -40.33 -32.74 -26.81
CA VAL A 83 -39.08 -32.18 -27.35
C VAL A 83 -38.13 -31.77 -26.22
N ASN A 84 -38.64 -31.11 -25.19
CA ASN A 84 -37.84 -30.70 -24.04
C ASN A 84 -37.30 -31.89 -23.24
N GLN A 85 -38.12 -32.94 -23.06
CA GLN A 85 -37.68 -34.17 -22.39
C GLN A 85 -36.59 -34.88 -23.20
N TYR A 86 -36.76 -34.99 -24.51
CA TYR A 86 -35.76 -35.59 -25.39
C TYR A 86 -34.45 -34.79 -25.39
N ALA A 87 -34.52 -33.47 -25.53
CA ALA A 87 -33.36 -32.59 -25.47
C ALA A 87 -32.61 -32.71 -24.14
N LYS A 88 -33.34 -32.80 -23.01
CA LYS A 88 -32.74 -33.03 -21.69
C LYS A 88 -31.99 -34.36 -21.61
N GLY A 89 -32.52 -35.42 -22.21
CA GLY A 89 -31.84 -36.71 -22.32
C GLY A 89 -30.53 -36.60 -23.10
N LEU A 90 -30.58 -36.01 -24.29
CA LEU A 90 -29.40 -35.79 -25.14
C LEU A 90 -28.33 -34.94 -24.44
N ILE A 91 -28.73 -33.87 -23.75
CA ILE A 91 -27.80 -33.04 -22.98
C ILE A 91 -27.12 -33.88 -21.89
N GLY A 92 -27.87 -34.70 -21.16
CA GLY A 92 -27.32 -35.60 -20.14
C GLY A 92 -26.32 -36.62 -20.71
N GLU A 93 -26.60 -37.20 -21.88
CA GLU A 93 -25.66 -38.10 -22.57
C GLU A 93 -24.39 -37.37 -23.03
N ILE A 94 -24.54 -36.15 -23.58
CA ILE A 94 -23.39 -35.31 -23.97
C ILE A 94 -22.54 -34.96 -22.74
N GLU A 95 -23.14 -34.60 -21.61
CA GLU A 95 -22.43 -34.31 -20.36
C GLU A 95 -21.68 -35.54 -19.83
N GLN A 96 -22.26 -36.73 -19.95
CA GLN A 96 -21.57 -37.98 -19.59
C GLN A 96 -20.34 -38.24 -20.46
N LEU A 97 -20.40 -37.88 -21.75
CA LEU A 97 -19.25 -37.96 -22.66
C LEU A 97 -18.23 -36.86 -22.39
N GLU A 98 -18.67 -35.64 -22.07
CA GLU A 98 -17.80 -34.48 -21.82
C GLU A 98 -17.03 -34.61 -20.50
N GLY A 99 -17.67 -35.15 -19.46
CA GLY A 99 -17.10 -35.24 -18.11
C GLY A 99 -15.68 -35.82 -18.06
N PRO A 100 -15.42 -37.01 -18.66
CA PRO A 100 -14.08 -37.58 -18.73
C PRO A 100 -13.06 -36.69 -19.44
N HIS A 101 -13.43 -36.05 -20.55
CA HIS A 101 -12.54 -35.16 -21.29
C HIS A 101 -12.20 -33.90 -20.48
N ARG A 102 -13.18 -33.32 -19.81
CA ARG A 102 -12.99 -32.16 -18.94
C ARG A 102 -12.08 -32.48 -17.77
N ASN A 103 -12.28 -33.64 -17.13
CA ASN A 103 -11.42 -34.10 -16.04
C ASN A 103 -9.99 -34.36 -16.53
N ALA A 104 -9.81 -35.10 -17.63
CA ALA A 104 -8.49 -35.38 -18.18
C ALA A 104 -7.73 -34.10 -18.57
N LYS A 105 -8.43 -33.11 -19.15
CA LYS A 105 -7.85 -31.79 -19.43
C LYS A 105 -7.42 -31.09 -18.14
N ARG A 106 -8.30 -31.04 -17.14
CA ARG A 106 -7.99 -30.40 -15.85
C ARG A 106 -6.74 -31.01 -15.21
N ASP A 107 -6.62 -32.34 -15.21
CA ASP A 107 -5.47 -33.02 -14.60
C ASP A 107 -4.15 -32.67 -15.30
N VAL A 108 -4.17 -32.50 -16.63
CA VAL A 108 -3.01 -32.04 -17.42
C VAL A 108 -2.70 -30.57 -17.11
N ASP A 109 -3.70 -29.69 -17.15
CA ASP A 109 -3.54 -28.26 -16.87
C ASP A 109 -2.99 -28.03 -15.44
N GLU A 110 -3.48 -28.78 -14.44
CA GLU A 110 -2.98 -28.74 -13.06
C GLU A 110 -1.56 -29.29 -12.92
N ALA A 111 -1.20 -30.33 -13.67
CA ALA A 111 0.17 -30.85 -13.68
C ALA A 111 1.16 -29.86 -14.33
N GLU A 112 0.76 -29.19 -15.41
CA GLU A 112 1.57 -28.15 -16.05
C GLU A 112 1.69 -26.91 -15.18
N ALA A 113 0.60 -26.49 -14.52
CA ALA A 113 0.61 -25.40 -13.55
C ALA A 113 1.60 -25.69 -12.41
N ARG A 114 1.54 -26.87 -11.79
CA ARG A 114 2.49 -27.28 -10.74
C ARG A 114 3.93 -27.27 -11.21
N LYS A 115 4.23 -27.80 -12.41
CA LYS A 115 5.59 -27.76 -12.97
C LYS A 115 6.08 -26.32 -13.19
N LYS A 116 5.19 -25.43 -13.62
CA LYS A 116 5.52 -24.01 -13.80
C LYS A 116 5.78 -23.33 -12.44
N GLU A 117 4.93 -23.58 -11.45
CA GLU A 117 5.10 -23.07 -10.09
C GLU A 117 6.40 -23.57 -9.45
N GLU A 118 6.72 -24.86 -9.58
CA GLU A 118 8.00 -25.42 -9.12
C GLU A 118 9.20 -24.77 -9.82
N ARG A 119 9.10 -24.53 -11.14
CA ARG A 119 10.14 -23.82 -11.90
C ARG A 119 10.34 -22.40 -11.38
N ILE A 120 9.25 -21.66 -11.19
CA ILE A 120 9.26 -20.30 -10.65
C ILE A 120 9.86 -20.30 -9.24
N ALA A 121 9.47 -21.24 -8.38
CA ALA A 121 10.01 -21.35 -7.02
C ALA A 121 11.52 -21.60 -7.00
N ARG A 122 12.01 -22.50 -7.86
CA ARG A 122 13.47 -22.74 -8.01
C ARG A 122 14.21 -21.50 -8.51
N LEU A 123 13.61 -20.75 -9.44
CA LEU A 123 14.20 -19.51 -9.93
C LEU A 123 14.24 -18.43 -8.85
N ARG A 124 13.19 -18.31 -8.02
CA ARG A 124 13.18 -17.41 -6.86
C ARG A 124 14.20 -17.80 -5.78
N GLU A 125 14.37 -19.09 -5.52
CA GLU A 125 15.43 -19.58 -4.63
C GLU A 125 16.82 -19.24 -5.18
N ARG A 126 16.98 -19.28 -6.51
CA ARG A 126 18.20 -18.83 -7.18
C ARG A 126 18.42 -17.32 -7.03
N ILE A 127 17.39 -16.49 -7.18
CA ILE A 127 17.45 -15.04 -6.89
C ILE A 127 17.93 -14.82 -5.45
N GLN A 128 17.40 -15.56 -4.48
CA GLN A 128 17.82 -15.46 -3.08
C GLN A 128 19.31 -15.79 -2.89
N ARG A 129 19.79 -16.86 -3.52
CA ARG A 129 21.18 -17.31 -3.35
C ARG A 129 22.19 -16.48 -4.14
N GLU A 130 21.85 -16.04 -5.34
CA GLU A 130 22.79 -15.38 -6.25
C GLU A 130 22.72 -13.84 -6.17
N ILE A 131 21.57 -13.26 -5.83
CA ILE A 131 21.39 -11.81 -5.81
C ILE A 131 21.35 -11.31 -4.37
N TRP A 132 20.44 -11.83 -3.54
CA TRP A 132 20.26 -11.32 -2.17
C TRP A 132 21.43 -11.61 -1.22
N SER A 133 22.19 -12.68 -1.45
CA SER A 133 23.38 -13.04 -0.64
C SER A 133 24.50 -11.98 -0.65
N PHE A 134 24.49 -11.07 -1.62
CA PHE A 134 25.41 -9.92 -1.63
C PHE A 134 25.21 -9.02 -0.41
N LEU A 135 23.99 -8.90 0.11
CA LEU A 135 23.73 -8.09 1.32
C LEU A 135 24.32 -8.72 2.58
N ASP A 136 24.30 -10.04 2.67
CA ASP A 136 24.96 -10.77 3.77
C ASP A 136 26.47 -10.56 3.70
N THR A 137 27.03 -10.60 2.48
CA THR A 137 28.46 -10.38 2.24
C THR A 137 28.91 -8.95 2.51
N ALA A 138 28.03 -7.96 2.29
CA ALA A 138 28.32 -6.55 2.51
C ALA A 138 28.55 -6.19 3.98
N GLN A 139 28.08 -7.01 4.93
CA GLN A 139 28.17 -6.70 6.35
C GLN A 139 29.63 -6.73 6.84
N GLY A 140 30.09 -5.59 7.36
CA GLY A 140 31.41 -5.47 7.97
C GLY A 140 32.57 -5.28 6.99
N LEU A 141 32.30 -5.10 5.70
CA LEU A 141 33.30 -4.71 4.72
C LEU A 141 33.68 -3.22 4.87
N ASP A 142 34.91 -2.89 4.47
CA ASP A 142 35.39 -1.51 4.35
C ASP A 142 34.86 -0.83 3.08
N SER A 143 35.09 0.48 2.96
CA SER A 143 34.60 1.25 1.82
C SER A 143 35.07 0.73 0.45
N ASN A 144 36.33 0.31 0.32
CA ASN A 144 36.86 -0.19 -0.96
C ASN A 144 36.24 -1.54 -1.33
N ALA A 145 36.16 -2.47 -0.38
CA ALA A 145 35.55 -3.78 -0.60
C ALA A 145 34.05 -3.67 -0.94
N LEU A 146 33.34 -2.69 -0.38
CA LEU A 146 31.95 -2.40 -0.73
C LEU A 146 31.79 -1.86 -2.16
N ALA A 147 32.73 -1.04 -2.63
CA ALA A 147 32.74 -0.55 -4.00
C ALA A 147 32.96 -1.70 -5.02
N ASP A 148 33.89 -2.61 -4.73
CA ASP A 148 34.11 -3.81 -5.57
C ASP A 148 32.87 -4.72 -5.58
N LEU A 149 32.23 -4.90 -4.42
CA LEU A 149 31.00 -5.70 -4.29
C LEU A 149 29.83 -5.09 -5.07
N HIS A 150 29.70 -3.76 -5.07
CA HIS A 150 28.70 -3.04 -5.88
C HIS A 150 28.90 -3.30 -7.37
N GLU A 151 30.13 -3.20 -7.88
CA GLU A 151 30.44 -3.46 -9.27
C GLU A 151 30.22 -4.94 -9.66
N ALA A 152 30.48 -5.86 -8.73
CA ALA A 152 30.15 -7.27 -8.91
C ALA A 152 28.62 -7.51 -9.00
N ALA A 153 27.82 -6.81 -8.18
CA ALA A 153 26.36 -6.89 -8.23
C ALA A 153 25.77 -6.34 -9.53
N GLU A 154 26.36 -5.28 -10.11
CA GLU A 154 25.95 -4.74 -11.41
C GLU A 154 26.13 -5.72 -12.57
N ARG A 155 27.14 -6.60 -12.48
CA ARG A 155 27.46 -7.58 -13.53
C ARG A 155 26.56 -8.82 -13.51
N ILE A 156 25.66 -8.95 -12.54
CA ILE A 156 24.74 -10.09 -12.46
C ILE A 156 23.82 -10.10 -13.69
N ASN A 157 23.90 -11.19 -14.46
CA ASN A 157 23.02 -11.43 -15.60
C ASN A 157 21.64 -11.90 -15.13
N THR A 158 20.62 -11.06 -15.32
CA THR A 158 19.22 -11.36 -14.99
C THR A 158 18.47 -12.06 -16.13
N GLY A 159 19.06 -12.16 -17.33
CA GLY A 159 18.41 -12.74 -18.51
C GLY A 159 18.06 -14.22 -18.37
N ASP A 160 18.82 -14.98 -17.56
CA ASP A 160 18.64 -16.43 -17.38
C ASP A 160 17.54 -16.80 -16.36
N TYR A 161 16.78 -15.82 -15.89
CA TYR A 161 15.71 -16.01 -14.90
C TYR A 161 14.31 -16.21 -15.53
N PHE A 162 14.20 -16.17 -16.86
CA PHE A 162 13.01 -16.53 -17.64
C PHE A 162 11.69 -15.94 -17.09
N ASP A 163 10.87 -16.76 -16.40
CA ASP A 163 9.55 -16.35 -15.90
C ASP A 163 9.60 -15.27 -14.81
N VAL A 164 10.75 -15.10 -14.18
CA VAL A 164 10.97 -14.16 -13.08
C VAL A 164 12.09 -13.16 -13.38
N THR A 165 12.38 -12.89 -14.66
CA THR A 165 13.40 -11.90 -15.06
C THR A 165 13.17 -10.53 -14.44
N ASN A 166 11.92 -10.02 -14.44
CA ASN A 166 11.61 -8.73 -13.83
C ASN A 166 11.86 -8.75 -12.31
N GLU A 167 11.47 -9.82 -11.62
CA GLU A 167 11.73 -9.97 -10.17
C GLU A 167 13.25 -10.02 -9.88
N ALA A 168 14.03 -10.65 -10.76
CA ALA A 168 15.49 -10.69 -10.64
C ALA A 168 16.12 -9.31 -10.90
N GLU A 169 15.61 -8.53 -11.85
CA GLU A 169 16.03 -7.16 -12.12
C GLU A 169 15.73 -6.22 -10.95
N ASP A 170 14.51 -6.31 -10.39
CA ASP A 170 14.11 -5.55 -9.22
C ASP A 170 14.98 -5.91 -8.01
N ALA A 171 15.21 -7.21 -7.76
CA ALA A 171 16.09 -7.66 -6.70
C ALA A 171 17.53 -7.16 -6.87
N ARG A 172 18.08 -7.21 -8.09
CA ARG A 172 19.42 -6.69 -8.39
C ARG A 172 19.49 -5.19 -8.10
N ALA A 173 18.52 -4.42 -8.60
CA ALA A 173 18.46 -2.98 -8.37
C ALA A 173 18.37 -2.63 -6.88
N GLU A 174 17.58 -3.39 -6.11
CA GLU A 174 17.47 -3.17 -4.67
C GLU A 174 18.77 -3.50 -3.92
N VAL A 175 19.44 -4.60 -4.28
CA VAL A 175 20.74 -4.99 -3.71
C VAL A 175 21.79 -3.92 -3.99
N ILE A 176 21.91 -3.47 -5.24
CA ILE A 176 22.84 -2.39 -5.64
C ILE A 176 22.60 -1.14 -4.80
N ARG A 177 21.35 -0.70 -4.70
CA ARG A 177 20.98 0.48 -3.91
C ARG A 177 21.38 0.33 -2.44
N LYS A 178 21.09 -0.82 -1.82
CA LYS A 178 21.45 -1.08 -0.41
C LYS A 178 22.95 -1.13 -0.20
N ILE A 179 23.72 -1.73 -1.11
CA ILE A 179 25.19 -1.73 -1.03
C ILE A 179 25.71 -0.29 -1.14
N ALA A 180 25.16 0.53 -2.04
CA ALA A 180 25.54 1.94 -2.16
C ALA A 180 25.26 2.72 -0.86
N ASP A 181 24.11 2.49 -0.21
CA ASP A 181 23.77 3.11 1.08
C ASP A 181 24.76 2.66 2.19
N ILE A 182 25.09 1.37 2.25
CA ILE A 182 26.08 0.83 3.20
C ILE A 182 27.47 1.42 2.93
N HIS A 183 27.87 1.53 1.66
CA HIS A 183 29.12 2.14 1.24
C HIS A 183 29.22 3.59 1.70
N ALA A 184 28.20 4.41 1.43
CA ALA A 184 28.16 5.81 1.85
C ALA A 184 28.30 5.95 3.38
N SER A 185 27.52 5.18 4.14
CA SER A 185 27.60 5.22 5.61
C SER A 185 28.94 4.71 6.17
N THR A 186 29.61 3.78 5.48
CA THR A 186 30.92 3.25 5.88
C THR A 186 32.02 4.25 5.59
N LEU A 187 31.97 4.90 4.42
CA LEU A 187 32.88 5.97 4.05
C LEU A 187 32.82 7.14 5.03
N GLU A 188 31.62 7.55 5.44
CA GLU A 188 31.44 8.59 6.46
C GLU A 188 32.03 8.18 7.82
N ARG A 189 31.81 6.93 8.25
CA ARG A 189 32.38 6.42 9.52
C ARG A 189 33.90 6.38 9.48
N GLU A 190 34.49 5.89 8.39
CA GLU A 190 35.94 5.87 8.19
C GLU A 190 36.53 7.28 8.21
N ARG A 191 35.88 8.23 7.51
CA ARG A 191 36.31 9.63 7.51
C ARG A 191 36.25 10.25 8.91
N MET A 192 35.15 10.07 9.63
CA MET A 192 35.01 10.59 10.99
C MET A 192 36.02 9.97 11.95
N ALA A 193 36.32 8.67 11.81
CA ALA A 193 37.34 7.99 12.60
C ALA A 193 38.74 8.52 12.31
N ALA A 194 39.07 8.79 11.04
CA ALA A 194 40.35 9.39 10.64
C ALA A 194 40.49 10.82 11.20
N GLU A 195 39.46 11.66 11.05
CA GLU A 195 39.44 13.02 11.60
C GLU A 195 39.60 13.02 13.14
N GLN A 196 38.94 12.09 13.85
CA GLN A 196 39.09 11.95 15.30
C GLN A 196 40.49 11.50 15.71
N ALA A 197 41.08 10.53 14.98
CA ALA A 197 42.44 10.08 15.23
C ALA A 197 43.44 11.22 15.04
N GLU A 198 43.30 12.03 13.98
CA GLU A 198 44.13 13.22 13.75
C GLU A 198 44.01 14.23 14.90
N ILE A 199 42.79 14.56 15.32
CA ILE A 199 42.57 15.47 16.46
C ILE A 199 43.20 14.91 17.75
N GLU A 200 43.09 13.61 18.01
CA GLU A 200 43.71 12.99 19.19
C GLU A 200 45.24 13.07 19.13
N THR A 201 45.84 12.84 17.95
CA THR A 201 47.29 13.01 17.78
C THR A 201 47.73 14.45 17.99
N GLN A 202 46.99 15.43 17.47
CA GLN A 202 47.26 16.86 17.68
C GLN A 202 47.15 17.25 19.16
N ARG A 203 46.12 16.76 19.86
CA ARG A 203 45.97 16.98 21.31
C ARG A 203 47.10 16.35 22.11
N ARG A 204 47.57 15.18 21.71
CA ARG A 204 48.72 14.53 22.35
C ARG A 204 50.00 15.35 22.15
N GLN A 205 50.27 15.78 20.92
CA GLN A 205 51.43 16.63 20.62
C GLN A 205 51.39 17.96 21.38
N LEU A 206 50.22 18.60 21.46
CA LEU A 206 50.05 19.83 22.23
C LEU A 206 50.34 19.62 23.72
N ARG A 207 49.84 18.53 24.32
CA ARG A 207 50.14 18.20 25.73
C ARG A 207 51.62 17.95 25.95
N GLU A 208 52.26 17.17 25.07
CA GLU A 208 53.71 16.90 25.15
C GLU A 208 54.53 18.21 25.01
N GLU A 209 54.12 19.12 24.13
CA GLU A 209 54.74 20.45 24.01
C GLU A 209 54.51 21.33 25.23
N GLU A 210 53.29 21.36 25.79
CA GLU A 210 52.96 22.13 26.99
C GLU A 210 53.73 21.61 28.20
N GLU A 211 53.83 20.29 28.37
CA GLU A 211 54.64 19.65 29.42
C GLU A 211 56.12 19.99 29.25
N ARG A 212 56.64 19.98 28.01
CA ARG A 212 58.03 20.37 27.74
C ARG A 212 58.29 21.84 28.08
N ARG A 213 57.39 22.74 27.68
CA ARG A 213 57.49 24.18 28.01
C ARG A 213 57.38 24.42 29.52
N ALA A 214 56.49 23.70 30.21
CA ALA A 214 56.36 23.78 31.66
C ALA A 214 57.62 23.27 32.37
N ALA A 215 58.23 22.18 31.91
CA ALA A 215 59.49 21.66 32.44
C ALA A 215 60.64 22.65 32.20
N GLU A 216 60.77 23.20 30.98
CA GLU A 216 61.77 24.23 30.65
C GLU A 216 61.59 25.48 31.53
N GLN A 217 60.34 25.92 31.78
CA GLN A 217 60.05 27.04 32.68
C GLN A 217 60.42 26.74 34.13
N ALA A 218 60.10 25.53 34.63
CA ALA A 218 60.44 25.10 35.98
C ALA A 218 61.96 25.05 36.20
N GLU A 219 62.73 24.51 35.24
CA GLU A 219 64.21 24.51 35.31
C GLU A 219 64.77 25.95 35.33
N LEU A 220 64.20 26.85 34.53
CA LEU A 220 64.61 28.26 34.50
C LEU A 220 64.31 28.97 35.82
N GLU A 221 63.19 28.65 36.46
CA GLU A 221 62.84 29.14 37.80
C GLU A 221 63.77 28.60 38.88
N GLU A 222 64.13 27.31 38.84
CA GLU A 222 65.12 26.73 39.76
C GLU A 222 66.49 27.39 39.61
N LEU A 223 66.95 27.59 38.37
CA LEU A 223 68.19 28.32 38.08
C LEU A 223 68.16 29.77 38.60
N ARG A 224 67.00 30.45 38.50
CA ARG A 224 66.81 31.79 39.06
C ARG A 224 66.86 31.79 40.59
N ARG A 225 66.20 30.82 41.24
CA ARG A 225 66.26 30.68 42.71
C ARG A 225 67.68 30.41 43.19
N PHE A 226 68.39 29.51 42.52
CA PHE A 226 69.79 29.21 42.85
C PHE A 226 70.72 30.42 42.68
N LYS A 227 70.53 31.21 41.61
CA LYS A 227 71.28 32.48 41.42
C LYS A 227 70.94 33.51 42.48
N ALA A 228 69.66 33.67 42.82
CA ALA A 228 69.22 34.60 43.86
C ALA A 228 69.78 34.22 45.24
N GLU A 229 69.85 32.93 45.57
CA GLU A 229 70.48 32.45 46.81
C GLU A 229 71.99 32.73 46.83
N GLN A 230 72.70 32.54 45.72
CA GLN A 230 74.11 32.91 45.62
C GLN A 230 74.34 34.42 45.75
N GLU A 231 73.49 35.24 45.14
CA GLU A 231 73.57 36.69 45.27
C GLU A 231 73.21 37.16 46.69
N ALA A 232 72.21 36.57 47.34
CA ALA A 232 71.88 36.86 48.73
C ALA A 232 73.02 36.44 49.68
N ALA A 233 73.67 35.30 49.44
CA ALA A 233 74.82 34.86 50.22
C ALA A 233 76.06 35.76 50.00
N LYS A 234 76.27 36.27 48.78
CA LYS A 234 77.31 37.27 48.49
C LYS A 234 76.98 38.64 49.10
N ALA A 235 75.72 39.07 49.04
CA ALA A 235 75.25 40.32 49.65
C ALA A 235 75.29 40.28 51.19
N GLN A 236 75.17 39.10 51.82
CA GLN A 236 75.39 38.93 53.27
C GLN A 236 76.88 38.87 53.65
N ALA A 237 77.79 38.61 52.71
CA ALA A 237 79.24 38.64 52.95
C ALA A 237 79.85 40.05 52.80
N GLU A 238 79.14 40.98 52.18
CA GLU A 238 79.54 42.39 52.05
C GLU A 238 78.45 43.33 52.55
N GLN A 239 78.47 43.63 53.86
CA GLN A 239 78.09 44.97 54.34
C GLN A 239 79.08 45.41 55.42
N PRO A 240 79.54 46.68 55.34
CA PRO A 240 79.01 47.61 56.33
C PRO A 240 78.63 49.01 55.79
N ALA A 241 77.62 49.57 56.49
CA ALA A 241 77.33 50.99 56.79
C ALA A 241 76.56 51.87 55.76
N GLU A 242 75.27 52.14 56.11
CA GLU A 242 74.51 53.43 56.24
C GLU A 242 74.88 54.69 55.41
N PRO A 243 74.04 55.77 55.35
CA PRO A 243 72.55 55.95 55.34
C PRO A 243 72.10 56.94 54.21
N VAL A 244 70.85 57.47 54.25
CA VAL A 244 70.38 58.82 53.82
C VAL A 244 69.00 58.82 53.10
N GLU A 245 68.25 59.87 53.43
CA GLU A 245 66.88 60.32 53.19
C GLU A 245 66.45 60.59 51.72
N GLU A 246 65.14 60.56 51.44
CA GLU A 246 64.29 61.72 51.03
C GLU A 246 63.02 61.32 50.22
N SER A 247 61.86 61.55 50.84
CA SER A 247 60.69 62.31 50.35
C SER A 247 59.92 61.85 49.06
N PRO A 248 58.77 62.49 48.67
CA PRO A 248 57.47 61.82 48.59
C PRO A 248 56.90 61.75 47.16
N SER A 249 55.88 60.92 46.91
CA SER A 249 54.70 61.31 46.10
C SER A 249 53.77 60.11 45.90
N ALA A 250 52.53 60.29 46.34
CA ALA A 250 51.42 59.42 46.06
C ALA A 250 51.06 59.49 44.56
N ALA A 251 51.10 58.35 43.87
CA ALA A 251 50.45 58.17 42.59
C ALA A 251 49.50 56.95 42.69
N HIS A 252 48.21 57.26 42.87
CA HIS A 252 47.13 56.32 42.67
C HIS A 252 47.23 55.72 41.26
N GLN A 253 47.53 54.43 41.16
CA GLN A 253 47.13 53.67 39.98
C GLN A 253 45.69 53.20 40.18
N PRO A 254 44.81 53.44 39.20
CA PRO A 254 43.39 53.10 39.31
C PRO A 254 43.22 51.59 39.42
N ILE A 255 42.30 51.17 40.28
CA ILE A 255 41.76 49.80 40.28
C ILE A 255 41.26 49.53 38.87
N ASP A 256 41.94 48.65 38.15
CA ASP A 256 41.54 48.24 36.82
C ASP A 256 40.29 47.34 36.93
N THR A 257 39.13 47.96 36.75
CA THR A 257 37.83 47.30 36.69
C THR A 257 37.60 46.53 35.38
N SER A 258 38.61 46.41 34.51
CA SER A 258 38.52 45.63 33.27
C SER A 258 38.24 44.13 33.49
N ARG A 259 38.41 43.62 34.71
CA ARG A 259 38.02 42.23 35.06
C ARG A 259 36.52 42.02 35.26
N LEU A 260 35.71 43.07 35.47
CA LEU A 260 34.26 42.93 35.61
C LEU A 260 33.50 42.97 34.27
N ASN A 261 34.17 43.31 33.16
CA ASN A 261 33.57 43.32 31.81
C ASN A 261 34.01 42.15 30.92
N ALA A 262 34.96 41.32 31.36
CA ALA A 262 35.39 40.15 30.59
C ALA A 262 34.44 38.94 30.76
N ASP A 263 33.78 38.81 31.92
CA ASP A 263 32.82 37.72 32.16
C ASP A 263 31.41 38.01 31.62
N ALA A 264 31.11 39.26 31.25
CA ALA A 264 29.84 39.63 30.60
C ALA A 264 29.80 39.32 29.10
N ALA A 265 30.95 39.02 28.47
CA ALA A 265 31.04 38.67 27.05
C ALA A 265 30.82 37.16 26.78
N ASN A 266 30.83 36.31 27.83
CA ASN A 266 30.65 34.86 27.69
C ASN A 266 29.22 34.36 28.00
N PHE A 267 28.31 35.22 28.46
CA PHE A 267 26.90 34.89 28.43
C PHE A 267 26.34 35.19 27.04
N LYS A 268 26.20 34.13 26.24
CA LYS A 268 25.40 34.18 25.01
C LYS A 268 24.02 34.74 25.37
N PRO A 269 23.55 35.85 24.77
CA PRO A 269 22.18 36.30 24.94
C PRO A 269 21.24 35.16 24.50
N ALA A 270 20.04 35.07 25.10
CA ALA A 270 19.04 34.05 24.78
C ALA A 270 18.66 34.00 23.27
N SER A 271 19.12 34.96 22.47
CA SER A 271 19.05 34.98 21.01
C SER A 271 19.98 33.97 20.30
N GLN A 272 20.86 33.25 21.01
CA GLN A 272 21.71 32.18 20.43
C GLN A 272 21.26 30.75 20.79
N ILE A 273 20.08 30.59 21.40
CA ILE A 273 19.39 29.31 21.35
C ILE A 273 18.93 29.16 19.90
N ALA A 274 19.48 28.18 19.17
CA ALA A 274 19.08 27.89 17.80
C ALA A 274 17.55 27.80 17.77
N GLN A 275 16.91 28.73 17.07
CA GLN A 275 15.46 28.67 16.92
C GLN A 275 15.12 27.36 16.23
N PRO A 276 14.06 26.65 16.66
CA PRO A 276 13.67 25.40 16.03
C PRO A 276 13.52 25.64 14.53
N GLU A 277 14.11 24.77 13.72
CA GLU A 277 13.94 24.81 12.27
C GLU A 277 12.44 24.68 11.96
N THR A 278 11.86 25.75 11.42
CA THR A 278 10.45 25.78 11.04
C THR A 278 10.32 25.41 9.57
N VAL A 279 9.55 24.37 9.28
CA VAL A 279 9.22 23.97 7.92
C VAL A 279 7.82 24.48 7.60
N THR A 280 7.70 25.27 6.53
CA THR A 280 6.38 25.70 6.04
C THR A 280 5.83 24.61 5.14
N ILE A 281 4.72 24.00 5.54
CA ILE A 281 3.98 23.03 4.73
C ILE A 281 2.59 23.55 4.40
N THR A 282 2.01 23.03 3.34
CA THR A 282 0.62 23.34 2.99
C THR A 282 -0.34 22.70 3.99
N LYS A 283 -1.55 23.28 4.14
CA LYS A 283 -2.58 22.72 5.03
C LYS A 283 -2.93 21.27 4.68
N LYS A 284 -2.90 20.92 3.39
CA LYS A 284 -3.16 19.57 2.91
C LYS A 284 -2.07 18.59 3.36
N GLU A 285 -0.80 18.98 3.27
CA GLU A 285 0.31 18.16 3.77
C GLU A 285 0.26 17.99 5.28
N TYR A 286 -0.14 19.04 6.01
CA TYR A 286 -0.34 18.96 7.45
C TYR A 286 -1.45 17.97 7.84
N GLU A 287 -2.59 18.01 7.15
CA GLU A 287 -3.69 17.05 7.35
C GLU A 287 -3.27 15.61 7.01
N GLN A 288 -2.46 15.43 5.96
CA GLN A 288 -1.91 14.13 5.60
C GLN A 288 -0.96 13.59 6.69
N LEU A 289 -0.06 14.43 7.22
CA LEU A 289 0.85 14.04 8.30
C LEU A 289 0.11 13.64 9.58
N LEU A 290 -0.97 14.35 9.92
CA LEU A 290 -1.84 13.97 11.04
C LEU A 290 -2.51 12.62 10.79
N SER A 291 -2.98 12.36 9.56
CA SER A 291 -3.58 11.07 9.20
C SER A 291 -2.57 9.92 9.29
N ASP A 292 -1.35 10.14 8.78
CA ASP A 292 -0.27 9.15 8.82
C ASP A 292 0.19 8.88 10.25
N GLN A 293 0.21 9.89 11.12
CA GLN A 293 0.51 9.74 12.54
C GLN A 293 -0.51 8.85 13.25
N VAL A 294 -1.80 9.05 13.01
CA VAL A 294 -2.87 8.20 13.59
C VAL A 294 -2.72 6.75 13.13
N LYS A 295 -2.38 6.55 11.85
CA LYS A 295 -2.13 5.22 11.29
C LYS A 295 -0.92 4.55 11.92
N LEU A 296 0.18 5.28 12.12
CA LEU A 296 1.38 4.77 12.78
C LEU A 296 1.07 4.32 14.21
N TYR A 297 0.34 5.12 14.99
CA TYR A 297 -0.05 4.73 16.35
C TYR A 297 -0.95 3.50 16.36
N ALA A 298 -1.91 3.40 15.44
CA ALA A 298 -2.74 2.19 15.32
C ALA A 298 -1.91 0.93 15.00
N LEU A 299 -0.84 1.07 14.20
CA LEU A 299 0.07 -0.03 13.89
C LEU A 299 0.95 -0.41 15.10
N LEU A 300 1.43 0.58 15.85
CA LEU A 300 2.21 0.37 17.08
C LEU A 300 1.38 -0.28 18.18
N ASP A 301 0.15 0.18 18.41
CA ASP A 301 -0.77 -0.38 19.41
C ASP A 301 -1.18 -1.82 19.07
N ALA A 302 -1.28 -2.14 17.78
CA ALA A 302 -1.55 -3.50 17.32
C ALA A 302 -0.32 -4.43 17.34
N GLY A 303 0.86 -3.92 17.75
CA GLY A 303 2.09 -4.70 17.86
C GLY A 303 2.63 -5.21 16.52
N VAL A 304 2.38 -4.47 15.42
CA VAL A 304 2.76 -4.87 14.07
C VAL A 304 4.26 -4.65 13.84
N ASP A 305 5.09 -5.59 14.29
CA ASP A 305 6.55 -5.54 14.11
C ASP A 305 7.00 -6.23 12.79
N ASN A 306 6.11 -6.98 12.12
CA ASN A 306 6.42 -7.80 10.94
C ASN A 306 5.21 -8.16 10.05
N TRP A 307 4.34 -7.19 9.74
CA TRP A 307 3.13 -7.31 8.90
C TRP A 307 1.99 -8.18 9.46
N THR A 308 2.22 -9.01 10.47
CA THR A 308 1.12 -9.66 11.21
C THR A 308 0.41 -8.62 12.10
N GLY A 309 -0.90 -8.48 11.94
CA GLY A 309 -1.74 -7.50 12.67
C GLY A 309 -2.12 -6.24 11.89
N TYR A 310 -1.63 -6.07 10.65
CA TYR A 310 -1.98 -4.93 9.79
C TYR A 310 -3.50 -4.80 9.57
N ASP A 311 -4.19 -5.91 9.33
CA ASP A 311 -5.63 -5.92 9.08
C ASP A 311 -6.43 -5.45 10.31
N ILE A 312 -5.96 -5.78 11.52
CA ILE A 312 -6.57 -5.37 12.80
C ILE A 312 -6.33 -3.88 13.05
N ALA A 313 -5.12 -3.38 12.74
CA ALA A 313 -4.79 -1.96 12.82
C ALA A 313 -5.64 -1.12 11.84
N MET A 314 -5.79 -1.56 10.59
CA MET A 314 -6.60 -0.88 9.58
C MET A 314 -8.10 -0.93 9.89
N ALA A 315 -8.59 -2.00 10.53
CA ALA A 315 -9.97 -2.09 11.00
C ALA A 315 -10.24 -1.11 12.15
N SER A 316 -9.30 -0.96 13.08
CA SER A 316 -9.40 -0.03 14.21
C SER A 316 -9.40 1.43 13.75
N LEU A 317 -8.60 1.77 12.74
CA LEU A 317 -8.57 3.10 12.12
C LEU A 317 -9.90 3.48 11.43
N LYS A 318 -10.64 2.51 10.89
CA LYS A 318 -11.97 2.75 10.29
C LYS A 318 -13.09 2.89 11.32
N ALA A 319 -12.85 2.46 12.55
CA ALA A 319 -13.83 2.48 13.63
C ALA A 319 -13.72 3.72 14.54
N ALA A 320 -12.62 4.47 14.45
CA ALA A 320 -12.39 5.77 15.10
C ALA A 320 -12.90 6.93 14.24
#